data_AF-A0AAV4HIL2-F1
#
_entry.id   AF-A0AAV4HIL2-F1
#
_cell.length_a   1.000
_cell.length_b   1.000
_cell.length_c   1.000
_cell.angle_alpha   90.00
_cell.angle_beta   90.00
_cell.angle_gamma   90.00
#
_symmetry.space_group_name_H-M   'P 1'
#
loop_
_entity.id
_entity.type
_entity.pdbx_description
1 polymer ?
#
loop_
_entity_poly.entity_id
_entity_poly.type
_entity_poly.pdbx_seq_one_letter_code
_entity_poly.pdbx_strand_id
1 'polypeptide(L)' 'MSSNGDLDPWSSGGVTKFISESVVSILIKEGAHHLDLRSDNKDDTSYVREARTREVNIIKEWLQLTV' A
#
# COMPACT_ATOMS: atom_id res chain seq x y z
N MET A 1 6.47 6.13 -1.71
CA MET A 1 5.18 5.49 -2.04
C MET A 1 4.09 6.07 -1.16
N SER A 2 2.82 5.97 -1.57
CA SER A 2 1.64 6.31 -0.76
C SER A 2 0.62 5.18 -0.87
N SER A 3 0.20 4.63 0.26
CA SER A 3 -0.86 3.63 0.38
C SER A 3 -2.12 4.27 0.96
N ASN A 4 -3.29 3.92 0.41
CA ASN A 4 -4.58 4.39 0.91
C ASN A 4 -5.60 3.25 0.86
N GLY A 5 -6.43 3.16 1.89
CA GLY A 5 -7.61 2.30 1.89
C GLY A 5 -8.80 2.96 1.20
N ASP A 6 -9.61 2.22 0.45
CA ASP A 6 -10.81 2.77 -0.22
C ASP A 6 -11.97 3.07 0.74
N LEU A 7 -11.94 2.51 1.96
CA LEU A 7 -12.87 2.83 3.05
C LEU A 7 -12.35 3.94 3.95
N ASP A 8 -11.11 4.42 3.75
CA ASP A 8 -10.53 5.49 4.54
C ASP A 8 -11.06 6.86 4.08
N PRO A 9 -11.79 7.63 4.91
CA PRO A 9 -12.23 8.97 4.54
C PRO A 9 -11.05 9.92 4.28
N TRP A 10 -9.89 9.66 4.89
CA TRP A 10 -8.67 10.46 4.68
C TRP A 10 -8.02 10.22 3.33
N SER A 11 -8.38 9.14 2.62
CA SER A 11 -7.86 8.85 1.28
C SER A 11 -8.13 9.97 0.27
N SER A 12 -9.21 10.74 0.48
CA SER A 12 -9.56 11.92 -0.34
C SER A 12 -8.51 13.03 -0.27
N GLY A 13 -7.74 13.12 0.82
CA GLY A 13 -6.63 14.07 0.99
C GLY A 13 -5.26 13.48 0.62
N GLY A 14 -5.19 12.19 0.28
CA GLY A 14 -3.96 11.49 -0.05
C GLY A 14 -3.63 11.45 -1.54
N VAL A 15 -2.50 10.80 -1.87
CA VAL A 15 -2.12 10.49 -3.26
C VAL A 15 -2.71 9.14 -3.64
N THR A 16 -3.79 9.15 -4.44
CA THR A 16 -4.53 7.94 -4.84
C THR A 16 -4.39 7.59 -6.33
N LYS A 17 -3.70 8.43 -7.10
CA LYS A 17 -3.48 8.26 -8.54
C LYS A 17 -2.00 8.34 -8.85
N PHE A 18 -1.62 7.82 -10.02
CA PHE A 18 -0.28 7.93 -10.55
C PHE A 18 0.15 9.41 -10.67
N ILE A 19 1.34 9.74 -10.17
CA ILE A 19 1.96 11.07 -10.30
C ILE A 19 3.22 10.99 -11.17
N SER A 20 4.12 10.04 -10.87
CA SER A 20 5.38 9.83 -11.61
C SER A 20 5.89 8.39 -11.38
N GLU A 21 6.89 7.97 -12.15
CA GLU A 21 7.54 6.67 -11.98
C GLU A 21 8.21 6.49 -10.60
N SER A 22 8.68 7.59 -9.99
CA SER A 22 9.29 7.57 -8.65
C SER A 22 8.26 7.61 -7.50
N VAL A 23 7.01 7.97 -7.78
CA VAL A 23 5.94 8.09 -6.78
C VAL A 23 4.87 7.02 -7.03
N VAL A 24 5.08 5.86 -6.40
CA VAL A 24 4.12 4.75 -6.45
C VAL A 24 2.92 5.02 -5.55
N SER A 25 1.71 4.96 -6.12
CA SER A 25 0.42 4.98 -5.42
C SER A 25 -0.14 3.57 -5.31
N ILE A 26 -0.58 3.16 -4.12
CA ILE A 26 -1.18 1.85 -3.82
C ILE A 26 -2.57 2.07 -3.22
N LEU A 27 -3.60 1.54 -3.88
CA LEU A 27 -4.97 1.55 -3.37
C LEU A 27 -5.30 0.16 -2.83
N ILE A 28 -5.75 0.10 -1.58
CA ILE A 28 -6.10 -1.13 -0.88
C ILE A 28 -7.62 -1.21 -0.80
N LYS A 29 -8.21 -2.10 -1.60
CA LYS A 29 -9.65 -2.38 -1.50
C LYS A 29 -9.98 -3.01 -0.15
N GLU A 30 -11.13 -2.61 0.40
CA GLU A 30 -11.61 -3.03 1.73
C GLU A 30 -10.67 -2.58 2.87
N GLY A 31 -9.73 -1.69 2.58
CA GLY A 31 -8.81 -1.11 3.55
C GLY A 31 -9.40 0.13 4.18
N ALA A 32 -9.34 0.22 5.51
CA ALA A 32 -9.58 1.47 6.23
C ALA A 32 -8.24 2.22 6.44
N HIS A 33 -8.19 3.12 7.43
CA HIS A 33 -7.04 3.96 7.70
C HIS A 33 -5.76 3.13 7.95
N HIS A 34 -4.80 3.21 7.02
CA HIS A 34 -3.47 2.59 7.01
C HIS A 34 -3.43 1.11 7.48
N LEU A 35 -4.33 0.27 6.97
CA LEU A 35 -4.45 -1.15 7.34
C LEU A 35 -3.18 -1.96 7.04
N ASP A 36 -2.47 -1.60 5.96
CA ASP A 36 -1.16 -2.14 5.55
C ASP A 36 -0.12 -2.09 6.68
N LEU A 37 -0.12 -1.04 7.50
CA LEU A 37 0.85 -0.87 8.59
C LEU A 37 0.51 -1.65 9.87
N ARG A 38 -0.70 -2.23 9.97
CA ARG A 38 -1.06 -3.05 11.13
C ARG A 38 -0.39 -4.42 11.06
N SER A 39 -0.26 -5.08 12.22
CA SER A 39 0.21 -6.46 12.30
C SER A 39 -0.68 -7.39 11.48
N ASP A 40 -0.08 -8.48 10.97
CA ASP A 40 -0.77 -9.52 10.22
C ASP A 40 -1.94 -10.12 11.03
N ASN A 41 -3.03 -10.40 10.32
CA ASN A 41 -4.22 -11.02 10.87
C ASN A 41 -4.74 -12.11 9.92
N LYS A 42 -5.26 -13.20 10.48
CA LYS A 42 -5.94 -14.27 9.73
C LYS A 42 -7.11 -13.75 8.88
N ASP A 43 -7.78 -12.70 9.35
CA ASP A 43 -8.95 -12.10 8.71
C ASP A 43 -8.57 -10.97 7.73
N ASP A 44 -7.28 -10.71 7.51
CA ASP A 44 -6.84 -9.76 6.49
C ASP A 44 -7.37 -10.18 5.11
N THR A 45 -7.73 -9.20 4.29
CA THR A 45 -8.20 -9.44 2.92
C THR A 45 -7.02 -9.80 2.01
N SER A 46 -7.27 -10.37 0.83
CA SER A 46 -6.19 -10.57 -0.15
C SER A 46 -5.57 -9.24 -0.58
N TYR A 47 -6.37 -8.17 -0.65
CA TYR A 47 -5.93 -6.84 -1.07
C TYR A 47 -4.84 -6.24 -0.17
N VAL A 48 -4.98 -6.32 1.16
CA VAL A 48 -3.92 -5.81 2.06
C VAL A 48 -2.68 -6.70 2.04
N ARG A 49 -2.83 -8.02 1.86
CA ARG A 49 -1.68 -8.94 1.74
C ARG A 49 -0.88 -8.68 0.46
N GLU A 50 -1.56 -8.46 -0.66
CA GLU A 50 -0.94 -8.07 -1.93
C GLU A 50 -0.27 -6.70 -1.83
N ALA A 51 -0.91 -5.73 -1.17
CA ALA A 51 -0.34 -4.41 -0.93
C ALA A 51 0.97 -4.50 -0.14
N ARG A 52 0.98 -5.20 1.00
CA ARG A 52 2.19 -5.41 1.82
C ARG A 52 3.30 -6.12 1.03
N THR A 53 2.96 -7.12 0.22
CA THR A 53 3.93 -7.81 -0.65
C THR A 53 4.55 -6.85 -1.66
N ARG A 54 3.73 -6.03 -2.30
CA ARG A 54 4.17 -5.01 -3.26
C ARG A 54 5.04 -3.94 -2.59
N GLU A 55 4.66 -3.46 -1.42
CA GLU A 55 5.42 -2.49 -0.62
C GLU A 55 6.79 -3.02 -0.26
N VAL A 56 6.88 -4.26 0.22
CA VAL A 56 8.15 -4.92 0.53
C VAL A 56 9.04 -5.04 -0.72
N ASN A 57 8.48 -5.41 -1.87
CA ASN A 57 9.24 -5.50 -3.12
C ASN A 57 9.78 -4.13 -3.56
N ILE A 58 8.96 -3.08 -3.50
CA ILE A 58 9.38 -1.70 -3.80
C ILE A 58 10.50 -1.24 -2.85
N ILE A 59 10.38 -1.53 -1.54
CA ILE A 59 11.41 -1.18 -0.56
C ILE A 59 12.71 -1.93 -0.87
N LYS A 60 12.64 -3.22 -1.23
CA LYS A 60 13.81 -4.00 -1.64
C LYS A 60 14.48 -3.41 -2.87
N GLU A 61 13.71 -2.97 -3.87
CA GLU A 61 14.24 -2.30 -5.06
C GLU A 61 14.97 -1.00 -4.70
N TRP A 62 14.41 -0.17 -3.81
CA TRP A 62 15.08 1.05 -3.34
C TRP A 62 16.39 0.78 -2.59
N LEU A 63 16.43 -0.31 -1.83
CA LEU A 63 17.62 -0.76 -1.12
C LEU A 63 18.60 -1.53 -2.01
N GLN A 64 18.27 -1.73 -3.30
CA GLN A 64 19.05 -2.55 -4.24
C GLN A 64 19.25 -3.99 -3.75
N LEU A 65 18.24 -4.54 -3.09
CA LEU A 65 18.21 -5.91 -2.54
C LEU A 65 17.49 -6.91 -3.46
N THR A 66 17.02 -6.45 -4.63
CA THR A 66 16.52 -7.31 -5.69
C THR A 66 17.69 -7.96 -6.43
N VAL A 67 17.63 -9.28 -6.61
CA VAL A 67 18.60 -10.07 -7.41
C VAL A 67 18.26 -9.97 -8.88
#